data_AF-A0A066WFJ5-F1
#
_entry.id   AF-A0A066WFJ5-F1
#
_cell.length_a   1.000
_cell.length_b   1.000
_cell.length_c   1.000
_cell.angle_alpha   90.00
_cell.angle_beta   90.00
_cell.angle_gamma   90.00
#
_symmetry.space_group_name_H-M   'P 1'
#
loop_
_entity.id
_entity.type
_entity.pdbx_description
1 polymer ?
#
loop_
_entity_poly.entity_id
_entity_poly.type
_entity_poly.pdbx_seq_one_letter_code
_entity_poly.pdbx_strand_id
1 'polypeptide(L)'
;MSGYDEHQRLRTKAVRLLSKKNYPAAIALLYEGSMKMLQAGEQGSGCDLAIYMIDVYGQAGVELDKTSRDRIFQILKLAKADFWRKKLTDAAVKWSTKASGADGDPALRYEVAKLLWKEGSYLQAEPHFHASIPAPSDDNVASDSTELQEAPANLGSMMVDWLEVHATKSVELRSHGKSGEDKDGPDAAAIQRIEAGRFALRGLFLLLIAGKVPAAHSYLKSFISKLVAHPACKTLPLPMEPNPRTFSPPAGVNAPPARQITPSGEQSDYVQPLWLTANADINFAQMCLGLVDCAWRVKGEAKGLSQSERGAARAPDALRNAWIALARQYVKQGVAGSVDDVVGEGINTLSGLFFDLQPPRAQGNMLADMMSSLFGGSSSSPAAAAPKGAKWVTYKRYSEPVILTEEEDEERTEAETDSLAQPKGQSQAQGSKGATASGGASAPVAPPVEEDLD
;
A
#
# COMPACT_ATOMS: atom_id res chain seq x y z
N MET A 1 11.13 47.53 15.20
CA MET A 1 9.69 47.25 15.31
C MET A 1 9.57 45.77 15.57
N SER A 2 8.87 45.35 16.64
CA SER A 2 8.79 43.94 17.01
C SER A 2 8.04 43.14 15.93
N GLY A 3 8.37 41.86 15.75
CA GLY A 3 7.64 40.97 14.82
C GLY A 3 6.14 40.94 15.12
N TYR A 4 5.78 41.02 16.40
CA TYR A 4 4.39 41.13 16.86
C TYR A 4 3.69 42.43 16.40
N ASP A 5 4.37 43.58 16.48
CA ASP A 5 3.77 44.87 16.11
C ASP A 5 3.47 44.92 14.60
N GLU A 6 4.39 44.41 13.79
CA GLU A 6 4.20 44.34 12.35
C GLU A 6 3.12 43.32 11.98
N HIS A 7 3.05 42.18 12.67
CA HIS A 7 1.97 41.20 12.51
C HIS A 7 0.58 41.81 12.77
N GLN A 8 0.39 42.50 13.90
CA GLN A 8 -0.89 43.15 14.21
C GLN A 8 -1.24 44.28 13.25
N ARG A 9 -0.23 45.03 12.79
CA ARG A 9 -0.39 46.07 11.76
C ARG A 9 -0.86 45.47 10.44
N LEU A 10 -0.27 44.35 10.00
CA LEU A 10 -0.67 43.64 8.78
C LEU A 10 -2.10 43.11 8.88
N ARG A 11 -2.47 42.47 9.99
CA ARG A 11 -3.85 42.01 10.24
C ARG A 11 -4.87 43.16 10.17
N THR A 12 -4.56 44.28 10.82
CA THR A 12 -5.44 45.46 10.82
C THR A 12 -5.62 46.03 9.40
N LYS A 13 -4.54 46.10 8.61
CA LYS A 13 -4.61 46.53 7.21
C LYS A 13 -5.44 45.56 6.37
N ALA A 14 -5.28 44.25 6.55
CA ALA A 14 -6.06 43.24 5.84
C ALA A 14 -7.56 43.40 6.13
N VAL A 15 -7.97 43.57 7.40
CA VAL A 15 -9.38 43.82 7.77
C VAL A 15 -9.96 45.04 7.04
N ARG A 16 -9.19 46.13 6.93
CA ARG A 16 -9.62 47.34 6.20
C ARG A 16 -9.74 47.14 4.69
N LEU A 17 -8.98 46.22 4.11
CA LEU A 17 -9.09 45.86 2.69
C LEU A 17 -10.32 44.96 2.47
N LEU A 18 -10.58 44.03 3.38
CA LEU A 18 -11.75 43.16 3.35
C LEU A 18 -13.06 43.92 3.52
N SER A 19 -13.11 44.94 4.39
CA SER A 19 -14.30 45.79 4.52
C SER A 19 -14.63 46.57 3.24
N LYS A 20 -13.62 46.80 2.39
CA LYS A 20 -13.76 47.40 1.05
C LYS A 20 -13.97 46.36 -0.05
N LYS A 21 -14.08 45.07 0.28
CA LYS A 21 -14.13 43.94 -0.66
C LYS A 21 -12.95 43.89 -1.64
N ASN A 22 -11.80 44.48 -1.27
CA ASN A 22 -10.59 44.43 -2.09
C ASN A 22 -9.78 43.17 -1.75
N TYR A 23 -10.28 42.02 -2.18
CA TYR A 23 -9.66 40.72 -1.92
C TYR A 23 -8.27 40.56 -2.55
N PRO A 24 -8.01 40.98 -3.81
CA PRO A 24 -6.68 40.83 -4.41
C PRO A 24 -5.58 41.55 -3.62
N ALA A 25 -5.84 42.78 -3.17
CA ALA A 25 -4.88 43.52 -2.35
C ALA A 25 -4.69 42.90 -0.96
N ALA A 26 -5.76 42.37 -0.35
CA ALA A 26 -5.66 41.66 0.92
C ALA A 26 -4.80 40.40 0.81
N ILE A 27 -5.00 39.62 -0.25
CA ILE A 27 -4.23 38.41 -0.55
C ILE A 27 -2.75 38.75 -0.72
N ALA A 28 -2.42 39.75 -1.54
CA ALA A 28 -1.03 40.15 -1.77
C ALA A 28 -0.35 40.61 -0.47
N LEU A 29 -1.04 41.45 0.33
CA LEU A 29 -0.54 41.93 1.61
C LEU A 29 -0.26 40.78 2.60
N LEU A 30 -1.19 39.82 2.72
CA LEU A 30 -1.05 38.69 3.64
C LEU A 30 0.04 37.73 3.18
N TYR A 31 0.13 37.48 1.86
CA TYR A 31 1.17 36.66 1.25
C TYR A 31 2.57 37.23 1.52
N GLU A 32 2.81 38.48 1.13
CA GLU A 32 4.11 39.16 1.31
C GLU A 32 4.47 39.27 2.80
N GLY A 33 3.47 39.59 3.64
CA GLY A 33 3.62 39.65 5.08
C GLY A 33 4.03 38.31 5.69
N SER A 34 3.38 37.22 5.28
CA SER A 34 3.70 35.87 5.72
C SER A 34 5.14 35.48 5.33
N MET A 35 5.51 35.67 4.06
CA MET A 35 6.85 35.36 3.55
C MET A 35 7.93 36.10 4.36
N LYS A 36 7.74 37.40 4.58
CA LYS A 36 8.68 38.24 5.34
C LYS A 36 8.83 37.79 6.80
N MET A 37 7.73 37.43 7.46
CA MET A 37 7.75 36.95 8.85
C MET A 37 8.46 35.61 8.97
N LEU A 38 8.18 34.67 8.06
CA LEU A 38 8.84 33.36 8.05
C LEU A 38 10.35 33.49 7.82
N GLN A 39 10.76 34.36 6.88
CA GLN A 39 12.18 34.67 6.63
C GLN A 39 12.87 35.31 7.84
N ALA A 40 12.15 36.09 8.65
CA ALA A 40 12.64 36.66 9.90
C ALA A 40 12.67 35.65 11.06
N GLY A 41 12.22 34.41 10.86
CA GLY A 41 12.15 33.37 11.89
C GLY A 41 10.90 33.42 12.77
N GLU A 42 9.97 34.35 12.52
CA GLU A 42 8.70 34.52 13.25
C GLU A 42 7.65 33.53 12.76
N GLN A 43 7.84 32.24 13.08
CA GLN A 43 7.05 31.13 12.54
C GLN A 43 5.55 31.24 12.83
N GLY A 44 5.17 31.53 14.07
CA GLY A 44 3.76 31.66 14.47
C GLY A 44 3.05 32.79 13.74
N SER A 45 3.66 33.98 13.70
CA SER A 45 3.12 35.15 13.01
C SER A 45 3.01 34.93 11.50
N GLY A 46 4.06 34.35 10.89
CA GLY A 46 4.09 34.05 9.46
C GLY A 46 3.02 33.04 9.05
N CYS A 47 2.86 31.95 9.81
CA CYS A 47 1.84 30.94 9.55
C CYS A 47 0.42 31.46 9.82
N ASP A 48 0.20 32.27 10.86
CA ASP A 48 -1.11 32.90 11.11
C ASP A 48 -1.55 33.80 9.96
N LEU A 49 -0.64 34.63 9.42
CA LEU A 49 -0.93 35.45 8.24
C LEU A 49 -1.25 34.60 7.00
N ALA A 50 -0.57 33.47 6.83
CA ALA A 50 -0.85 32.54 5.74
C ALA A 50 -2.20 31.85 5.87
N ILE A 51 -2.56 31.42 7.09
CA ILE A 51 -3.89 30.85 7.37
C ILE A 51 -4.96 31.91 7.08
N TYR A 52 -4.73 33.16 7.49
CA TYR A 52 -5.65 34.25 7.18
C TYR A 52 -5.76 34.48 5.66
N MET A 53 -4.66 34.38 4.90
CA MET A 53 -4.71 34.44 3.44
C MET A 53 -5.61 33.34 2.85
N ILE A 54 -5.50 32.10 3.35
CA ILE A 54 -6.33 30.97 2.91
C ILE A 54 -7.81 31.17 3.28
N ASP A 55 -8.11 31.74 4.45
CA ASP A 55 -9.47 32.11 4.81
C ASP A 55 -10.06 33.16 3.85
N VAL A 56 -9.22 34.12 3.42
CA VAL A 56 -9.61 35.10 2.40
C VAL A 56 -9.84 34.44 1.04
N TYR A 57 -9.08 33.40 0.68
CA TYR A 57 -9.38 32.61 -0.54
C TYR A 57 -10.79 32.02 -0.47
N GLY A 58 -11.14 31.43 0.67
CA GLY A 58 -12.48 30.88 0.91
C GLY A 58 -13.60 31.92 0.85
N GLN A 59 -13.37 33.13 1.37
CA GLN A 59 -14.35 34.22 1.33
C GLN A 59 -14.52 34.83 -0.06
N ALA A 60 -13.43 34.95 -0.82
CA ALA A 60 -13.41 35.57 -2.13
C ALA A 60 -13.78 34.60 -3.26
N GLY A 61 -13.94 33.30 -2.97
CA GLY A 61 -14.20 32.28 -3.99
C GLY A 61 -13.04 32.11 -4.96
N VAL A 62 -11.79 32.22 -4.47
CA VAL A 62 -10.59 32.05 -5.31
C VAL A 62 -10.56 30.63 -5.84
N GLU A 63 -10.43 30.51 -7.16
CA GLU A 63 -10.32 29.23 -7.84
C GLU A 63 -9.00 28.54 -7.51
N LEU A 64 -9.02 27.21 -7.51
CA LEU A 64 -7.83 26.42 -7.30
C LEU A 64 -7.05 26.34 -8.61
N ASP A 65 -6.07 27.23 -8.75
CA ASP A 65 -5.21 27.37 -9.91
C ASP A 65 -3.73 27.30 -9.52
N LYS A 66 -2.84 27.39 -10.52
CA LYS A 66 -1.40 27.39 -10.28
C LYS A 66 -0.96 28.54 -9.36
N THR A 67 -1.57 29.72 -9.48
CA THR A 67 -1.15 30.92 -8.72
C THR A 67 -1.48 30.80 -7.24
N SER A 68 -2.71 30.44 -6.90
CA SER A 68 -3.19 30.24 -5.55
C SER A 68 -2.40 29.14 -4.85
N ARG A 69 -2.13 28.03 -5.57
CA ARG A 69 -1.31 26.91 -5.14
C ARG A 69 0.15 27.30 -4.89
N ASP A 70 0.78 28.00 -5.83
CA ASP A 70 2.20 28.40 -5.73
C ASP A 70 2.45 29.30 -4.52
N ARG A 71 1.51 30.19 -4.16
CA ARG A 71 1.62 31.01 -2.94
C ARG A 71 1.65 30.15 -1.68
N ILE A 72 0.77 29.17 -1.59
CA ILE A 72 0.73 28.24 -0.45
C ILE A 72 2.03 27.44 -0.36
N PHE A 73 2.55 26.95 -1.49
CA PHE A 73 3.82 26.23 -1.53
C PHE A 73 5.02 27.04 -1.08
N GLN A 74 5.13 28.28 -1.56
CA GLN A 74 6.23 29.16 -1.19
C GLN A 74 6.26 29.42 0.32
N ILE A 75 5.08 29.61 0.93
CA ILE A 75 4.96 29.76 2.38
C ILE A 75 5.31 28.46 3.11
N LEU A 76 4.74 27.31 2.69
CA LEU A 76 5.01 26.01 3.33
C LEU A 76 6.48 25.63 3.31
N LYS A 77 7.21 25.96 2.24
CA LYS A 77 8.66 25.70 2.11
C LYS A 77 9.52 26.54 3.06
N LEU A 78 9.05 27.72 3.47
CA LEU A 78 9.74 28.58 4.45
C LEU A 78 9.35 28.27 5.89
N ALA A 79 8.19 27.66 6.11
CA ALA A 79 7.73 27.29 7.44
C ALA A 79 8.54 26.09 7.98
N LYS A 80 8.94 26.18 9.26
CA LYS A 80 9.65 25.12 9.98
C LYS A 80 8.72 23.94 10.25
N ALA A 81 9.30 22.77 10.45
CA ALA A 81 8.59 21.56 10.85
C ALA A 81 8.11 21.63 12.31
N ASP A 82 7.11 22.46 12.55
CA ASP A 82 6.51 22.68 13.86
C ASP A 82 4.98 22.64 13.81
N PHE A 83 4.36 22.88 14.96
CA PHE A 83 2.92 22.93 15.13
C PHE A 83 2.23 23.96 14.22
N TRP A 84 2.87 25.10 13.95
CA TRP A 84 2.29 26.16 13.13
C TRP A 84 2.23 25.77 11.66
N ARG A 85 3.27 25.12 11.14
CA ARG A 85 3.22 24.60 9.78
C ARG A 85 2.18 23.49 9.64
N LYS A 86 2.02 22.62 10.63
CA LYS A 86 0.94 21.62 10.61
C LYS A 86 -0.43 22.29 10.47
N LYS A 87 -0.70 23.34 11.27
CA LYS A 87 -1.95 24.12 11.16
C LYS A 87 -2.14 24.75 9.78
N LEU A 88 -1.07 25.30 9.21
CA LEU A 88 -1.09 25.87 7.87
C LEU A 88 -1.40 24.79 6.81
N THR A 89 -0.75 23.63 6.89
CA THR A 89 -1.01 22.49 6.00
C THR A 89 -2.47 22.02 6.12
N ASP A 90 -2.99 21.87 7.33
CA ASP A 90 -4.38 21.44 7.56
C ASP A 90 -5.38 22.47 6.97
N ALA A 91 -5.11 23.77 7.14
CA ALA A 91 -5.92 24.84 6.57
C ALA A 91 -5.90 24.84 5.04
N ALA A 92 -4.71 24.70 4.44
CA ALA A 92 -4.53 24.63 2.99
C ALA A 92 -5.24 23.43 2.38
N VAL A 93 -5.07 22.25 2.99
CA VAL A 93 -5.78 21.02 2.60
C VAL A 93 -7.28 21.22 2.69
N LYS A 94 -7.79 21.71 3.83
CA LYS A 94 -9.22 21.93 4.05
C LYS A 94 -9.83 22.88 3.02
N TRP A 95 -9.13 23.98 2.72
CA TRP A 95 -9.54 24.89 1.65
C TRP A 95 -9.55 24.18 0.30
N SER A 96 -8.50 23.43 -0.04
CA SER A 96 -8.41 22.73 -1.32
C SER A 96 -9.49 21.67 -1.50
N THR A 97 -9.85 20.91 -0.46
CA THR A 97 -10.96 19.95 -0.47
C THR A 97 -12.28 20.65 -0.78
N LYS A 98 -12.52 21.82 -0.17
CA LYS A 98 -13.73 22.60 -0.44
C LYS A 98 -13.75 23.16 -1.86
N ALA A 99 -12.60 23.55 -2.40
CA ALA A 99 -12.48 24.12 -3.74
C ALA A 99 -12.53 23.07 -4.86
N SER A 100 -11.95 21.88 -4.65
CA SER A 100 -11.88 20.81 -5.66
C SER A 100 -13.03 19.80 -5.58
N GLY A 101 -13.69 19.66 -4.43
CA GLY A 101 -14.71 18.62 -4.21
C GLY A 101 -14.16 17.20 -4.04
N ALA A 102 -12.83 17.03 -4.05
CA ALA A 102 -12.11 15.77 -3.85
C ALA A 102 -11.37 15.79 -2.50
N ASP A 103 -10.49 14.80 -2.24
CA ASP A 103 -9.67 14.70 -1.03
C ASP A 103 -8.57 15.79 -0.91
N GLY A 104 -8.78 16.95 -1.51
CA GLY A 104 -7.82 18.05 -1.66
C GLY A 104 -7.32 18.18 -3.09
N ASP A 105 -6.48 19.18 -3.34
CA ASP A 105 -5.80 19.33 -4.62
C ASP A 105 -4.63 18.33 -4.75
N PRO A 106 -4.58 17.50 -5.81
CA PRO A 106 -3.55 16.48 -5.95
C PRO A 106 -2.12 17.04 -5.96
N ALA A 107 -1.89 18.15 -6.65
CA ALA A 107 -0.58 18.80 -6.69
C ALA A 107 -0.17 19.35 -5.31
N LEU A 108 -1.10 19.99 -4.59
CA LEU A 108 -0.88 20.45 -3.23
C LEU A 108 -0.53 19.30 -2.28
N ARG A 109 -1.30 18.21 -2.36
CA ARG A 109 -1.04 16.99 -1.59
C ARG A 109 0.35 16.43 -1.87
N TYR A 110 0.76 16.38 -3.15
CA TYR A 110 2.04 15.82 -3.54
C TYR A 110 3.24 16.61 -3.01
N GLU A 111 3.22 17.94 -3.13
CA GLU A 111 4.29 18.79 -2.58
C GLU A 111 4.41 18.67 -1.06
N VAL A 112 3.28 18.60 -0.35
CA VAL A 112 3.27 18.36 1.10
C VAL A 112 3.87 16.99 1.43
N ALA A 113 3.53 15.96 0.65
CA ALA A 113 4.08 14.63 0.82
C ALA A 113 5.61 14.61 0.64
N LYS A 114 6.12 15.27 -0.41
CA LYS A 114 7.57 15.42 -0.65
C LYS A 114 8.28 16.19 0.47
N LEU A 115 7.65 17.25 0.99
CA LEU A 115 8.19 18.01 2.11
C LEU A 115 8.35 17.14 3.36
N LEU A 116 7.29 16.42 3.73
CA LEU A 116 7.28 15.52 4.91
C LEU A 116 8.24 14.33 4.74
N TRP A 117 8.33 13.76 3.53
CA TRP A 117 9.28 12.70 3.21
C TRP A 117 10.72 13.17 3.42
N LYS A 118 11.10 14.33 2.89
CA LYS A 118 12.45 14.90 3.05
C LYS A 118 12.85 15.10 4.52
N GLU A 119 11.86 15.27 5.39
CA GLU A 119 12.05 15.47 6.83
C GLU A 119 11.98 14.17 7.65
N GLY A 120 11.84 13.01 7.00
CA GLY A 120 11.70 11.72 7.68
C GLY A 120 10.34 11.52 8.37
N SER A 121 9.36 12.38 8.10
CA SER A 121 7.99 12.28 8.66
C SER A 121 7.11 11.35 7.82
N TYR A 122 7.54 10.09 7.65
CA TYR A 122 6.96 9.12 6.71
C TYR A 122 5.47 8.83 6.97
N LEU A 123 5.09 8.60 8.24
CA LEU A 123 3.70 8.33 8.63
C LEU A 123 2.76 9.48 8.24
N GLN A 124 3.24 10.72 8.34
CA GLN A 124 2.47 11.89 7.94
C GLN A 124 2.48 12.09 6.43
N ALA A 125 3.56 11.70 5.73
CA ALA A 125 3.69 11.84 4.28
C ALA A 125 2.78 10.87 3.51
N GLU A 126 2.68 9.61 3.95
CA GLU A 126 1.90 8.54 3.31
C GLU A 126 0.46 8.95 2.91
N PRO A 127 -0.40 9.49 3.80
CA PRO A 127 -1.76 9.86 3.42
C PRO A 127 -1.80 10.98 2.38
N HIS A 128 -0.78 11.85 2.34
CA HIS A 128 -0.67 12.89 1.33
C HIS A 128 -0.27 12.32 -0.05
N PHE A 129 0.64 11.35 -0.10
CA PHE A 129 0.94 10.62 -1.33
C PHE A 129 -0.29 9.88 -1.88
N HIS A 130 -1.06 9.20 -1.04
CA HIS A 130 -2.28 8.52 -1.51
C HIS A 130 -3.33 9.49 -2.03
N ALA A 131 -3.50 10.64 -1.38
CA ALA A 131 -4.43 11.70 -1.80
C ALA A 131 -3.96 12.45 -3.05
N SER A 132 -2.64 12.47 -3.34
CA SER A 132 -2.11 13.11 -4.54
C SER A 132 -2.27 12.30 -5.82
N ILE A 133 -2.59 11.00 -5.71
CA ILE A 133 -2.82 10.14 -6.86
C ILE A 133 -4.31 10.20 -7.19
N PRO A 134 -4.75 10.81 -8.30
CA PRO A 134 -6.17 10.97 -8.61
C PRO A 134 -6.86 9.62 -8.89
N ALA A 135 -8.19 9.61 -8.84
CA ALA A 135 -8.97 8.44 -9.25
C ALA A 135 -9.04 8.33 -10.78
N PRO A 136 -9.23 7.13 -11.36
CA PRO A 136 -9.23 6.92 -12.81
C PRO A 136 -10.32 7.66 -13.61
N SER A 137 -11.38 8.18 -12.94
CA SER A 137 -12.52 8.86 -13.59
C SER A 137 -12.49 10.38 -13.50
N ASP A 138 -11.43 10.96 -12.92
CA ASP A 138 -11.28 12.41 -12.84
C ASP A 138 -10.74 12.96 -14.17
N ASP A 139 -11.52 12.83 -15.25
CA ASP A 139 -11.22 13.35 -16.59
C ASP A 139 -10.98 14.89 -16.61
N ASN A 140 -11.33 15.58 -15.51
CA ASN A 140 -11.16 17.03 -15.33
C ASN A 140 -9.92 17.44 -14.51
N VAL A 141 -9.18 16.51 -13.90
CA VAL A 141 -7.91 16.85 -13.26
C VAL A 141 -6.85 16.73 -14.35
N ALA A 142 -6.51 17.86 -14.96
CA ALA A 142 -5.46 17.99 -15.98
C ALA A 142 -4.30 17.02 -15.71
N SER A 143 -4.27 15.95 -16.51
CA SER A 143 -3.28 14.88 -16.52
C SER A 143 -1.89 15.34 -16.99
N ASP A 144 -1.70 16.65 -17.12
CA ASP A 144 -0.54 17.30 -17.75
C ASP A 144 0.57 17.67 -16.77
N SER A 145 0.35 17.48 -15.46
CA SER A 145 1.46 17.56 -14.51
C SER A 145 2.27 16.28 -14.58
N THR A 146 3.35 16.28 -15.38
CA THR A 146 4.35 15.20 -15.42
C THR A 146 4.81 14.79 -14.02
N GLU A 147 4.89 15.76 -13.10
CA GLU A 147 5.30 15.53 -11.71
C GLU A 147 4.30 14.65 -10.94
N LEU A 148 2.99 14.76 -11.20
CA LEU A 148 1.98 13.93 -10.53
C LEU A 148 2.03 12.48 -11.00
N GLN A 149 2.53 12.21 -12.21
CA GLN A 149 2.72 10.85 -12.71
C GLN A 149 3.80 10.10 -11.91
N GLU A 150 4.73 10.82 -11.30
CA GLU A 150 5.77 10.24 -10.44
C GLU A 150 5.28 9.91 -9.03
N ALA A 151 4.13 10.44 -8.59
CA ALA A 151 3.66 10.31 -7.22
C ALA A 151 3.55 8.87 -6.72
N PRO A 152 3.02 7.88 -7.49
CA PRO A 152 3.01 6.49 -7.05
C PRO A 152 4.41 5.89 -6.93
N ALA A 153 5.32 6.21 -7.86
CA ALA A 153 6.71 5.74 -7.78
C ALA A 153 7.42 6.32 -6.56
N ASN A 154 7.24 7.62 -6.30
CA ASN A 154 7.82 8.29 -5.14
C ASN A 154 7.25 7.78 -3.82
N LEU A 155 5.96 7.42 -3.76
CA LEU A 155 5.40 6.68 -2.63
C LEU A 155 6.14 5.34 -2.42
N GLY A 156 6.38 4.58 -3.48
CA GLY A 156 7.14 3.32 -3.41
C GLY A 156 8.56 3.53 -2.90
N SER A 157 9.23 4.57 -3.38
CA SER A 157 10.57 4.94 -2.93
C SER A 157 10.61 5.40 -1.48
N MET A 158 9.62 6.18 -1.04
CA MET A 158 9.48 6.63 0.36
C MET A 158 9.27 5.45 1.30
N MET A 159 8.48 4.45 0.92
CA MET A 159 8.24 3.27 1.76
C MET A 159 9.51 2.46 2.02
N VAL A 160 10.45 2.42 1.07
CA VAL A 160 11.77 1.79 1.28
C VAL A 160 12.65 2.63 2.21
N ASP A 161 12.63 3.96 2.10
CA ASP A 161 13.36 4.83 3.04
C ASP A 161 12.81 4.73 4.47
N TRP A 162 11.49 4.62 4.60
CA TRP A 162 10.85 4.42 5.89
C TRP A 162 11.25 3.07 6.50
N LEU A 163 11.27 2.00 5.71
CA LEU A 163 11.74 0.68 6.13
C LEU A 163 13.19 0.73 6.64
N GLU A 164 14.08 1.44 5.96
CA GLU A 164 15.47 1.59 6.40
C GLU A 164 15.59 2.31 7.75
N VAL A 165 14.86 3.41 7.93
CA VAL A 165 14.83 4.16 9.19
C VAL A 165 14.21 3.34 10.31
N HIS A 166 13.11 2.62 10.02
CA HIS A 166 12.46 1.74 10.98
C HIS A 166 13.39 0.63 11.45
N ALA A 167 14.09 -0.03 10.53
CA ALA A 167 15.04 -1.09 10.87
C ALA A 167 16.21 -0.56 11.72
N THR A 168 16.74 0.61 11.38
CA THR A 168 17.82 1.25 12.16
C THR A 168 17.35 1.57 13.57
N LYS A 169 16.18 2.20 13.70
CA LYS A 169 15.62 2.59 15.00
C LYS A 169 15.25 1.38 15.87
N SER A 170 14.83 0.27 15.25
CA SER A 170 14.58 -0.99 15.96
C SER A 170 15.85 -1.51 16.63
N VAL A 171 16.98 -1.50 15.92
CA VAL A 171 18.29 -1.87 16.50
C VAL A 171 18.72 -0.90 17.60
N GLU A 172 18.57 0.42 17.38
CA GLU A 172 18.97 1.44 18.36
C GLU A 172 18.22 1.28 19.69
N LEU A 173 16.90 1.08 19.65
CA LEU A 173 16.10 0.93 20.87
C LEU A 173 16.49 -0.31 21.67
N ARG A 174 16.79 -1.44 21.01
CA ARG A 174 17.34 -2.63 21.69
C ARG A 174 18.68 -2.33 22.34
N SER A 175 19.57 -1.62 21.64
CA SER A 175 20.91 -1.30 22.14
C SER A 175 20.94 -0.37 23.36
N HIS A 176 19.88 0.43 23.56
CA HIS A 176 19.74 1.31 24.72
C HIS A 176 19.24 0.59 25.99
N GLY A 177 18.87 -0.70 25.88
CA GLY A 177 18.29 -1.50 26.96
C GLY A 177 19.26 -1.98 28.05
N LYS A 178 20.52 -2.37 27.75
CA LYS A 178 21.49 -2.94 28.73
C LYS A 178 22.95 -3.07 28.20
N SER A 179 23.90 -3.31 29.13
CA SER A 179 25.30 -3.66 28.89
C SER A 179 25.55 -5.16 29.17
N GLY A 180 25.93 -5.94 28.16
CA GLY A 180 26.23 -7.39 28.31
C GLY A 180 25.74 -8.21 27.13
N GLU A 181 25.97 -9.52 27.15
CA GLU A 181 25.88 -10.49 26.04
C GLU A 181 24.50 -10.61 25.33
N ASP A 182 23.43 -9.96 25.80
CA ASP A 182 22.08 -9.92 25.18
C ASP A 182 21.94 -8.87 24.05
N LYS A 183 22.89 -8.83 23.10
CA LYS A 183 22.74 -8.04 21.85
C LYS A 183 22.22 -8.90 20.68
N ASP A 184 21.76 -10.10 20.97
CA ASP A 184 21.39 -11.12 19.99
C ASP A 184 19.99 -10.84 19.43
N GLY A 185 19.94 -10.06 18.34
CA GLY A 185 18.74 -9.82 17.55
C GLY A 185 19.10 -9.54 16.09
N PRO A 186 18.16 -9.65 15.14
CA PRO A 186 18.44 -9.44 13.72
C PRO A 186 19.01 -8.05 13.48
N ASP A 187 20.13 -7.95 12.76
CA ASP A 187 20.68 -6.64 12.39
C ASP A 187 19.69 -5.83 11.53
N ALA A 188 19.94 -4.54 11.35
CA ALA A 188 19.05 -3.67 10.56
C ALA A 188 18.84 -4.20 9.13
N ALA A 189 19.83 -4.88 8.55
CA ALA A 189 19.70 -5.45 7.21
C ALA A 189 18.74 -6.66 7.19
N ALA A 190 18.78 -7.50 8.21
CA ALA A 190 17.85 -8.60 8.42
C ALA A 190 16.44 -8.07 8.64
N ILE A 191 16.24 -7.07 9.51
CA ILE A 191 14.93 -6.44 9.74
C ILE A 191 14.38 -5.89 8.43
N GLN A 192 15.19 -5.18 7.63
CA GLN A 192 14.74 -4.70 6.31
C GLN A 192 14.24 -5.84 5.41
N ARG A 193 14.96 -6.97 5.33
CA ARG A 193 14.56 -8.11 4.48
C ARG A 193 13.30 -8.80 4.99
N ILE A 194 13.14 -8.91 6.31
CA ILE A 194 11.98 -9.54 6.96
C ILE A 194 10.74 -8.67 6.75
N GLU A 195 10.83 -7.36 7.03
CA GLU A 195 9.67 -6.46 7.04
C GLU A 195 9.32 -5.84 5.70
N ALA A 196 10.21 -5.95 4.70
CA ALA A 196 10.02 -5.33 3.39
C ALA A 196 8.65 -5.63 2.76
N GLY A 197 8.16 -6.86 2.89
CA GLY A 197 6.87 -7.22 2.33
C GLY A 197 5.67 -6.58 3.02
N ARG A 198 5.73 -6.33 4.35
CA ARG A 198 4.70 -5.58 5.08
C ARG A 198 4.61 -4.14 4.59
N PHE A 199 5.76 -3.49 4.39
CA PHE A 199 5.82 -2.14 3.80
C PHE A 199 5.31 -2.13 2.35
N ALA A 200 5.63 -3.16 1.56
CA ALA A 200 5.10 -3.30 0.21
C ALA A 200 3.56 -3.37 0.21
N LEU A 201 2.99 -4.27 1.02
CA LEU A 201 1.55 -4.49 1.13
C LEU A 201 0.81 -3.26 1.67
N ARG A 202 1.44 -2.52 2.61
CA ARG A 202 0.88 -1.29 3.19
C ARG A 202 0.47 -0.26 2.15
N GLY A 203 1.39 0.15 1.29
CA GLY A 203 1.08 1.09 0.21
C GLY A 203 0.25 0.46 -0.90
N LEU A 204 0.50 -0.83 -1.22
CA LEU A 204 -0.17 -1.52 -2.32
C LEU A 204 -1.69 -1.64 -2.06
N PHE A 205 -2.09 -2.12 -0.88
CA PHE A 205 -3.49 -2.37 -0.56
C PHE A 205 -4.30 -1.08 -0.58
N LEU A 206 -3.76 0.02 -0.06
CA LEU A 206 -4.42 1.33 -0.11
C LEU A 206 -4.66 1.81 -1.55
N LEU A 207 -3.73 1.54 -2.48
CA LEU A 207 -3.92 1.87 -3.90
C LEU A 207 -4.95 0.97 -4.57
N LEU A 208 -4.88 -0.34 -4.35
CA LEU A 208 -5.80 -1.31 -4.96
C LEU A 208 -7.22 -1.16 -4.44
N ILE A 209 -7.39 -0.96 -3.12
CA ILE A 209 -8.68 -0.71 -2.49
C ILE A 209 -9.27 0.63 -2.92
N ALA A 210 -8.46 1.60 -3.35
CA ALA A 210 -8.95 2.82 -3.96
C ALA A 210 -9.22 2.69 -5.48
N GLY A 211 -9.05 1.49 -6.06
CA GLY A 211 -9.23 1.23 -7.50
C GLY A 211 -8.13 1.82 -8.39
N LYS A 212 -7.01 2.28 -7.81
CA LYS A 212 -5.90 2.95 -8.52
C LYS A 212 -4.88 1.94 -9.05
N VAL A 213 -5.35 0.98 -9.87
CA VAL A 213 -4.54 -0.17 -10.34
C VAL A 213 -3.30 0.25 -11.15
N PRO A 214 -3.36 1.20 -12.11
CA PRO A 214 -2.15 1.65 -12.81
C PRO A 214 -1.11 2.29 -11.87
N ALA A 215 -1.56 3.05 -10.88
CA ALA A 215 -0.69 3.64 -9.87
C ALA A 215 -0.04 2.56 -8.98
N ALA A 216 -0.77 1.49 -8.66
CA ALA A 216 -0.25 0.35 -7.91
C ALA A 216 0.94 -0.34 -8.61
N HIS A 217 0.92 -0.45 -9.95
CA HIS A 217 2.07 -0.92 -10.74
C HIS A 217 3.27 0.00 -10.60
N SER A 218 3.09 1.31 -10.78
CA SER A 218 4.19 2.27 -10.65
C SER A 218 4.78 2.28 -9.24
N TYR A 219 3.93 2.18 -8.22
CA TYR A 219 4.32 2.04 -6.81
C TYR A 219 5.16 0.78 -6.58
N LEU A 220 4.63 -0.40 -6.90
CA LEU A 220 5.29 -1.67 -6.58
C LEU A 220 6.57 -1.86 -7.39
N LYS A 221 6.57 -1.43 -8.67
CA LYS A 221 7.77 -1.41 -9.51
C LYS A 221 8.87 -0.57 -8.88
N SER A 222 8.56 0.66 -8.44
CA SER A 222 9.55 1.54 -7.81
C SER A 222 10.05 0.98 -6.47
N PHE A 223 9.12 0.50 -5.63
CA PHE A 223 9.43 -0.13 -4.34
C PHE A 223 10.43 -1.28 -4.51
N ILE A 224 10.11 -2.28 -5.34
CA ILE A 224 10.96 -3.46 -5.52
C ILE A 224 12.28 -3.10 -6.21
N SER A 225 12.26 -2.22 -7.21
CA SER A 225 13.50 -1.80 -7.88
C SER A 225 14.47 -1.14 -6.92
N LYS A 226 13.98 -0.25 -6.04
CA LYS A 226 14.79 0.39 -5.01
C LYS A 226 15.25 -0.60 -3.95
N LEU A 227 14.36 -1.48 -3.50
CA LEU A 227 14.66 -2.50 -2.49
C LEU A 227 15.74 -3.47 -2.96
N VAL A 228 15.62 -4.04 -4.16
CA VAL A 228 16.60 -5.02 -4.70
C VAL A 228 17.95 -4.37 -4.97
N ALA A 229 17.97 -3.08 -5.33
CA ALA A 229 19.21 -2.31 -5.47
C ALA A 229 19.87 -1.97 -4.11
N HIS A 230 19.11 -2.05 -3.00
CA HIS A 230 19.59 -1.65 -1.69
C HIS A 230 20.63 -2.65 -1.14
N PRO A 231 21.78 -2.19 -0.60
CA PRO A 231 22.84 -3.07 -0.10
C PRO A 231 22.37 -4.11 0.91
N ALA A 232 21.46 -3.73 1.82
CA ALA A 232 20.90 -4.63 2.83
C ALA A 232 20.00 -5.74 2.23
N CYS A 233 19.53 -5.59 1.00
CA CYS A 233 18.54 -6.48 0.38
C CYS A 233 19.08 -7.20 -0.87
N LYS A 234 20.39 -7.17 -1.12
CA LYS A 234 21.01 -7.85 -2.28
C LYS A 234 20.76 -9.36 -2.32
N THR A 235 20.58 -9.99 -1.16
CA THR A 235 20.31 -11.44 -1.02
C THR A 235 18.81 -11.76 -1.07
N LEU A 236 17.96 -10.75 -1.18
CA LEU A 236 16.51 -10.92 -1.19
C LEU A 236 16.00 -11.63 -2.45
N PRO A 237 16.48 -11.31 -3.68
CA PRO A 237 16.16 -12.11 -4.86
C PRO A 237 16.83 -13.47 -4.80
N LEU A 238 16.10 -14.52 -5.18
CA LEU A 238 16.64 -15.87 -5.26
C LEU A 238 17.61 -15.99 -6.47
N PRO A 239 18.70 -16.76 -6.34
CA PRO A 239 19.71 -16.94 -7.39
C PRO A 239 19.20 -17.91 -8.47
N MET A 240 18.24 -17.47 -9.27
CA MET A 240 17.70 -18.22 -10.39
C MET A 240 17.63 -17.35 -11.64
N GLU A 241 17.78 -17.96 -12.81
CA GLU A 241 17.73 -17.25 -14.09
C GLU A 241 16.63 -17.83 -15.00
N PRO A 242 15.77 -17.00 -15.62
CA PRO A 242 15.68 -15.55 -15.44
C PRO A 242 14.99 -15.16 -14.11
N ASN A 243 15.51 -14.13 -13.44
CA ASN A 243 14.88 -13.41 -12.33
C ASN A 243 15.17 -11.92 -12.52
N PRO A 244 14.16 -11.06 -12.76
CA PRO A 244 12.72 -11.32 -12.66
C PRO A 244 12.17 -12.19 -13.79
N ARG A 245 11.09 -12.91 -13.50
CA ARG A 245 10.25 -13.59 -14.50
C ARG A 245 9.17 -12.65 -15.01
N THR A 246 8.47 -13.03 -16.06
CA THR A 246 7.27 -12.32 -16.51
C THR A 246 6.03 -12.88 -15.81
N PHE A 247 5.13 -12.01 -15.37
CA PHE A 247 3.82 -12.45 -14.90
C PHE A 247 3.03 -13.08 -16.05
N SER A 248 2.47 -14.27 -15.81
CA SER A 248 1.54 -14.93 -16.71
C SER A 248 0.17 -15.02 -16.06
N PRO A 249 -0.91 -14.54 -16.72
CA PRO A 249 -2.27 -14.77 -16.25
C PRO A 249 -2.57 -16.27 -16.07
N PRO A 250 -3.51 -16.64 -15.18
CA PRO A 250 -3.96 -18.02 -15.06
C PRO A 250 -4.49 -18.57 -16.39
N ALA A 251 -4.33 -19.87 -16.61
CA ALA A 251 -4.81 -20.52 -17.83
C ALA A 251 -6.31 -20.27 -18.05
N GLY A 252 -6.68 -19.94 -19.30
CA GLY A 252 -8.06 -19.62 -19.67
C GLY A 252 -8.48 -18.17 -19.37
N VAL A 253 -7.60 -17.33 -18.85
CA VAL A 253 -7.85 -15.90 -18.62
C VAL A 253 -7.30 -15.08 -19.78
N ASN A 254 -8.19 -14.60 -20.64
CA ASN A 254 -7.85 -13.69 -21.74
C ASN A 254 -8.08 -12.24 -21.29
N ALA A 255 -7.17 -11.71 -20.49
CA ALA A 255 -7.19 -10.31 -20.10
C ALA A 255 -6.52 -9.45 -21.20
N PRO A 256 -7.11 -8.33 -21.64
CA PRO A 256 -6.51 -7.46 -22.65
C PRO A 256 -5.13 -6.95 -22.24
N PRO A 257 -4.14 -6.80 -23.12
CA PRO A 257 -2.78 -6.44 -22.69
C PRO A 257 -2.79 -5.13 -21.90
N ALA A 258 -2.08 -5.10 -20.77
CA ALA A 258 -1.84 -3.85 -20.07
C ALA A 258 -1.03 -2.94 -20.99
N ARG A 259 -1.34 -1.65 -21.06
CA ARG A 259 -0.64 -0.71 -21.95
C ARG A 259 0.21 0.25 -21.13
N GLN A 260 1.41 0.53 -21.64
CA GLN A 260 2.30 1.58 -21.14
C GLN A 260 2.68 2.51 -22.29
N ILE A 261 2.99 3.76 -21.93
CA ILE A 261 3.62 4.72 -22.84
C ILE A 261 5.11 4.70 -22.53
N THR A 262 5.94 4.44 -23.53
CA THR A 262 7.40 4.48 -23.38
C THR A 262 7.88 5.92 -23.19
N PRO A 263 9.11 6.15 -22.71
CA PRO A 263 9.71 7.48 -22.69
C PRO A 263 9.77 8.16 -24.08
N SER A 264 9.75 7.36 -25.17
CA SER A 264 9.67 7.85 -26.56
C SER A 264 8.24 8.22 -27.00
N GLY A 265 7.24 8.03 -26.15
CA GLY A 265 5.84 8.30 -26.46
C GLY A 265 5.12 7.17 -27.21
N GLU A 266 5.76 6.02 -27.40
CA GLU A 266 5.18 4.88 -28.10
C GLU A 266 4.34 4.02 -27.14
N GLN A 267 3.21 3.52 -27.64
CA GLN A 267 2.36 2.62 -26.86
C GLN A 267 2.90 1.18 -26.99
N SER A 268 3.18 0.55 -25.85
CA SER A 268 3.70 -0.81 -25.78
C SER A 268 2.92 -1.63 -24.75
N ASP A 269 2.94 -2.95 -24.90
CA ASP A 269 2.37 -3.85 -23.92
C ASP A 269 3.25 -3.83 -22.65
N TYR A 270 2.61 -3.63 -21.51
CA TYR A 270 3.22 -3.76 -20.20
C TYR A 270 3.05 -5.19 -19.71
N VAL A 271 4.18 -5.84 -19.43
CA VAL A 271 4.22 -7.14 -18.77
C VAL A 271 4.88 -6.94 -17.41
N GLN A 272 4.14 -7.24 -16.35
CA GLN A 272 4.64 -7.06 -14.98
C GLN A 272 5.84 -7.98 -14.75
N PRO A 273 7.01 -7.45 -14.32
CA PRO A 273 8.11 -8.27 -13.85
C PRO A 273 7.77 -8.86 -12.46
N LEU A 274 8.08 -10.14 -12.28
CA LEU A 274 7.95 -10.89 -11.04
C LEU A 274 9.33 -11.26 -10.52
N TRP A 275 9.78 -10.54 -9.51
CA TRP A 275 10.96 -10.91 -8.75
C TRP A 275 10.62 -12.09 -7.84
N LEU A 276 11.38 -13.16 -7.96
CA LEU A 276 11.28 -14.29 -7.05
C LEU A 276 12.20 -14.02 -5.87
N THR A 277 11.60 -13.79 -4.70
CA THR A 277 12.30 -13.37 -3.49
C THR A 277 12.20 -14.40 -2.37
N ALA A 278 13.12 -14.36 -1.42
CA ALA A 278 13.02 -15.13 -0.18
C ALA A 278 11.87 -14.66 0.73
N ASN A 279 11.39 -13.42 0.56
CA ASN A 279 10.28 -12.87 1.33
C ASN A 279 8.91 -13.23 0.70
N ALA A 280 8.07 -13.95 1.46
CA ALA A 280 6.77 -14.44 1.01
C ALA A 280 5.75 -13.33 0.76
N ASP A 281 5.76 -12.27 1.57
CA ASP A 281 4.88 -11.11 1.45
C ASP A 281 5.13 -10.34 0.15
N ILE A 282 6.40 -10.19 -0.27
CA ILE A 282 6.75 -9.56 -1.55
C ILE A 282 6.27 -10.42 -2.73
N ASN A 283 6.46 -11.74 -2.66
CA ASN A 283 5.96 -12.66 -3.68
C ASN A 283 4.43 -12.57 -3.77
N PHE A 284 3.74 -12.54 -2.63
CA PHE A 284 2.30 -12.37 -2.56
C PHE A 284 1.83 -11.02 -3.10
N ALA A 285 2.48 -9.90 -2.74
CA ALA A 285 2.16 -8.57 -3.23
C ALA A 285 2.21 -8.48 -4.75
N GLN A 286 3.26 -9.05 -5.38
CA GLN A 286 3.40 -9.07 -6.83
C GLN A 286 2.33 -9.92 -7.51
N MET A 287 2.03 -11.11 -6.98
CA MET A 287 0.98 -11.98 -7.53
C MET A 287 -0.43 -11.39 -7.33
N CYS A 288 -0.66 -10.76 -6.18
CA CYS A 288 -1.89 -10.03 -5.86
C CYS A 288 -2.14 -8.93 -6.90
N LEU A 289 -1.14 -8.07 -7.15
CA LEU A 289 -1.24 -7.02 -8.16
C LEU A 289 -1.53 -7.60 -9.55
N GLY A 290 -0.83 -8.65 -9.97
CA GLY A 290 -1.04 -9.25 -11.29
C GLY A 290 -2.45 -9.84 -11.48
N LEU A 291 -2.99 -10.51 -10.46
CA LEU A 291 -4.35 -11.05 -10.49
C LEU A 291 -5.41 -9.94 -10.45
N VAL A 292 -5.23 -8.93 -9.60
CA VAL A 292 -6.12 -7.76 -9.51
C VAL A 292 -6.12 -6.98 -10.82
N ASP A 293 -4.96 -6.78 -11.43
CA ASP A 293 -4.82 -6.13 -12.73
C ASP A 293 -5.52 -6.90 -13.85
N CYS A 294 -5.38 -8.24 -13.90
CA CYS A 294 -6.15 -9.05 -14.84
C CYS A 294 -7.67 -8.89 -14.64
N ALA A 295 -8.13 -8.97 -13.38
CA ALA A 295 -9.55 -8.80 -13.07
C ALA A 295 -10.05 -7.40 -13.43
N TRP A 296 -9.26 -6.37 -13.10
CA TRP A 296 -9.56 -4.97 -13.42
C TRP A 296 -9.64 -4.73 -14.93
N ARG A 297 -8.71 -5.27 -15.72
CA ARG A 297 -8.74 -5.16 -17.19
C ARG A 297 -9.90 -5.93 -17.81
N VAL A 298 -10.18 -7.15 -17.36
CA VAL A 298 -11.32 -7.94 -17.84
C VAL A 298 -12.65 -7.24 -17.55
N LYS A 299 -12.79 -6.64 -16.36
CA LYS A 299 -13.99 -5.88 -15.98
C LYS A 299 -14.05 -4.50 -16.66
N GLY A 300 -12.90 -3.85 -16.84
CA GLY A 300 -12.77 -2.49 -17.38
C GLY A 300 -12.92 -2.39 -18.89
N GLU A 301 -12.53 -3.42 -19.64
CA GLU A 301 -12.55 -3.45 -21.12
C GLU A 301 -13.71 -4.25 -21.73
N ALA A 302 -14.74 -4.59 -20.96
CA ALA A 302 -16.00 -5.07 -21.54
C ALA A 302 -16.60 -3.94 -22.40
N LYS A 303 -16.29 -3.94 -23.71
CA LYS A 303 -16.73 -2.94 -24.69
C LYS A 303 -18.24 -2.69 -24.56
N GLY A 304 -18.62 -1.42 -24.49
CA GLY A 304 -20.03 -0.99 -24.53
C GLY A 304 -20.71 -0.77 -23.17
N LEU A 305 -20.00 -0.94 -22.05
CA LEU A 305 -20.55 -0.76 -20.70
C LEU A 305 -20.16 0.59 -20.08
N SER A 306 -21.15 1.27 -19.51
CA SER A 306 -21.01 2.49 -18.69
C SER A 306 -20.23 2.21 -17.38
N GLN A 307 -19.77 3.25 -16.70
CA GLN A 307 -19.00 3.14 -15.44
C GLN A 307 -19.74 2.32 -14.36
N SER A 308 -21.08 2.38 -14.32
CA SER A 308 -21.92 1.58 -13.41
C SER A 308 -22.05 0.11 -13.82
N GLU A 309 -21.87 -0.20 -15.10
CA GLU A 309 -21.95 -1.56 -15.66
C GLU A 309 -20.60 -2.31 -15.64
N ARG A 310 -19.47 -1.58 -15.71
CA ARG A 310 -18.10 -2.16 -15.62
C ARG A 310 -17.83 -2.83 -14.26
N GLY A 311 -18.44 -2.33 -13.19
CA GLY A 311 -18.36 -2.95 -11.85
C GLY A 311 -19.21 -4.22 -11.69
N ALA A 312 -20.09 -4.53 -12.66
CA ALA A 312 -21.03 -5.65 -12.58
C ALA A 312 -20.58 -6.91 -13.33
N ALA A 313 -19.53 -6.82 -14.16
CA ALA A 313 -18.97 -7.97 -14.85
C ALA A 313 -18.31 -8.92 -13.84
N ARG A 314 -18.78 -10.18 -13.81
CA ARG A 314 -18.22 -11.19 -12.92
C ARG A 314 -16.82 -11.58 -13.38
N ALA A 315 -15.88 -11.65 -12.44
CA ALA A 315 -14.54 -12.15 -12.69
C ALA A 315 -14.57 -13.61 -13.19
N PRO A 316 -13.75 -13.96 -14.21
CA PRO A 316 -13.60 -15.33 -14.69
C PRO A 316 -13.31 -16.32 -13.56
N ASP A 317 -13.91 -17.51 -13.62
CA ASP A 317 -13.74 -18.51 -12.56
C ASP A 317 -12.28 -18.96 -12.39
N ALA A 318 -11.49 -18.98 -13.47
CA ALA A 318 -10.05 -19.22 -13.39
C ALA A 318 -9.32 -18.15 -12.56
N LEU A 319 -9.65 -16.86 -12.71
CA LEU A 319 -9.10 -15.77 -11.89
C LEU A 319 -9.56 -15.88 -10.43
N ARG A 320 -10.84 -16.18 -10.21
CA ARG A 320 -11.42 -16.34 -8.87
C ARG A 320 -10.73 -17.49 -8.13
N ASN A 321 -10.55 -18.63 -8.78
CA ASN A 321 -9.88 -19.79 -8.21
C ASN A 321 -8.39 -19.52 -7.94
N ALA A 322 -7.70 -18.84 -8.85
CA ALA A 322 -6.31 -18.43 -8.65
C ALA A 322 -6.16 -17.49 -7.45
N TRP A 323 -7.05 -16.52 -7.30
CA TRP A 323 -7.08 -15.63 -6.13
C TRP A 323 -7.37 -16.39 -4.83
N ILE A 324 -8.36 -17.27 -4.82
CA ILE A 324 -8.68 -18.10 -3.65
C ILE A 324 -7.47 -18.95 -3.24
N ALA A 325 -6.79 -19.57 -4.21
CA ALA A 325 -5.60 -20.37 -3.96
C ALA A 325 -4.47 -19.50 -3.38
N LEU A 326 -4.19 -18.34 -3.98
CA LEU A 326 -3.16 -17.41 -3.52
C LEU A 326 -3.45 -16.91 -2.09
N ALA A 327 -4.66 -16.42 -1.83
CA ALA A 327 -5.07 -15.92 -0.52
C ALA A 327 -5.01 -17.02 0.55
N ARG A 328 -5.52 -18.23 0.25
CA ARG A 328 -5.45 -19.37 1.18
C ARG A 328 -4.03 -19.80 1.46
N GLN A 329 -3.19 -19.88 0.43
CA GLN A 329 -1.78 -20.23 0.59
C GLN A 329 -1.07 -19.21 1.47
N TYR A 330 -1.28 -17.92 1.22
CA TYR A 330 -0.69 -16.84 1.99
C TYR A 330 -1.12 -16.88 3.46
N VAL A 331 -2.43 -17.01 3.72
CA VAL A 331 -2.96 -17.13 5.09
C VAL A 331 -2.44 -18.38 5.81
N LYS A 332 -2.27 -19.49 5.09
CA LYS A 332 -1.72 -20.73 5.65
C LYS A 332 -0.22 -20.62 5.95
N GLN A 333 0.52 -19.85 5.16
CA GLN A 333 1.99 -19.71 5.26
C GLN A 333 2.41 -18.57 6.21
N GLY A 334 1.56 -17.59 6.47
CA GLY A 334 1.81 -16.56 7.48
C GLY A 334 2.00 -17.20 8.86
N VAL A 335 3.15 -16.90 9.48
CA VAL A 335 3.59 -17.31 10.83
C VAL A 335 2.43 -17.79 11.72
N ALA A 336 2.34 -19.12 11.90
CA ALA A 336 1.45 -19.81 12.83
C ALA A 336 0.02 -19.24 13.01
N GLY A 337 -0.60 -18.70 11.94
CA GLY A 337 -2.01 -18.30 11.95
C GLY A 337 -2.32 -16.83 12.31
N SER A 338 -1.34 -15.92 12.42
CA SER A 338 -1.62 -14.48 12.53
C SER A 338 -1.18 -13.72 11.27
N VAL A 339 -2.02 -13.79 10.22
CA VAL A 339 -1.98 -12.72 9.22
C VAL A 339 -2.35 -11.43 9.95
N ASP A 340 -1.51 -10.40 9.85
CA ASP A 340 -1.82 -9.06 10.35
C ASP A 340 -3.27 -8.70 10.01
N ASP A 341 -4.08 -8.35 11.01
CA ASP A 341 -5.52 -8.08 10.85
C ASP A 341 -5.81 -7.16 9.67
N VAL A 342 -4.92 -6.19 9.43
CA VAL A 342 -5.03 -5.23 8.33
C VAL A 342 -4.84 -5.93 6.97
N VAL A 343 -3.84 -6.82 6.85
CA VAL A 343 -3.63 -7.61 5.63
C VAL A 343 -4.81 -8.56 5.39
N GLY A 344 -5.34 -9.19 6.45
CA GLY A 344 -6.52 -10.05 6.36
C GLY A 344 -7.77 -9.28 5.88
N GLU A 345 -8.03 -8.11 6.44
CA GLU A 345 -9.09 -7.20 6.00
C GLU A 345 -8.90 -6.77 4.54
N GLY A 346 -7.65 -6.51 4.13
CA GLY A 346 -7.30 -6.11 2.78
C GLY A 346 -7.60 -7.21 1.77
N ILE A 347 -7.22 -8.45 2.08
CA ILE A 347 -7.54 -9.64 1.27
C ILE A 347 -9.06 -9.78 1.12
N ASN A 348 -9.82 -9.65 2.20
CA ASN A 348 -11.28 -9.75 2.17
C ASN A 348 -11.90 -8.63 1.32
N THR A 349 -11.38 -7.41 1.44
CA THR A 349 -11.85 -6.25 0.66
C THR A 349 -11.58 -6.44 -0.82
N LEU A 350 -10.36 -6.83 -1.20
CA LEU A 350 -9.98 -7.10 -2.60
C LEU A 350 -10.75 -8.29 -3.20
N SER A 351 -11.03 -9.32 -2.39
CA SER A 351 -11.87 -10.47 -2.78
C SER A 351 -13.25 -10.02 -3.25
N GLY A 352 -13.87 -9.08 -2.54
CA GLY A 352 -15.16 -8.48 -2.92
C GLY A 352 -15.05 -7.55 -4.13
N LEU A 353 -14.07 -6.64 -4.12
CA LEU A 353 -13.93 -5.60 -5.16
C LEU A 353 -13.60 -6.17 -6.54
N PHE A 354 -12.65 -7.10 -6.62
CA PHE A 354 -12.10 -7.55 -7.91
C PHE A 354 -12.55 -8.94 -8.33
N PHE A 355 -12.93 -9.82 -7.39
CA PHE A 355 -13.19 -11.24 -7.68
C PHE A 355 -14.62 -11.70 -7.42
N ASP A 356 -15.52 -10.79 -7.01
CA ASP A 356 -16.94 -11.08 -6.73
C ASP A 356 -17.10 -12.21 -5.70
N LEU A 357 -16.17 -12.27 -4.75
CA LEU A 357 -16.19 -13.22 -3.66
C LEU A 357 -16.81 -12.54 -2.45
N GLN A 358 -17.84 -13.18 -1.89
CA GLN A 358 -18.37 -12.75 -0.61
C GLN A 358 -17.34 -13.06 0.48
N PRO A 359 -17.13 -12.15 1.45
CA PRO A 359 -16.32 -12.48 2.60
C PRO A 359 -16.88 -13.77 3.24
N PRO A 360 -16.01 -14.67 3.74
CA PRO A 360 -16.47 -15.83 4.47
C PRO A 360 -17.43 -15.32 5.54
N ARG A 361 -18.67 -15.81 5.55
CA ARG A 361 -19.56 -15.49 6.68
C ARG A 361 -18.80 -15.93 7.92
N ALA A 362 -18.53 -15.00 8.83
CA ALA A 362 -18.15 -15.37 10.18
C ALA A 362 -19.13 -16.47 10.59
N GLN A 363 -18.62 -17.60 11.05
CA GLN A 363 -19.42 -18.76 11.45
C GLN A 363 -20.24 -18.35 12.68
N GLY A 364 -21.28 -17.56 12.44
CA GLY A 364 -22.05 -16.84 13.44
C GLY A 364 -23.16 -17.75 13.96
N ASN A 365 -23.05 -18.07 15.25
CA ASN A 365 -24.02 -18.79 16.07
C ASN A 365 -24.55 -20.11 15.48
N MET A 366 -23.73 -21.15 15.65
CA MET A 366 -24.14 -22.57 15.57
C MET A 366 -25.43 -22.85 16.37
N LEU A 367 -25.68 -22.10 17.47
CA LEU A 367 -26.91 -22.16 18.26
C LEU A 367 -28.14 -21.65 17.49
N ALA A 368 -28.00 -20.56 16.72
CA ALA A 368 -29.08 -20.01 15.91
C ALA A 368 -29.40 -20.90 14.71
N ASP A 369 -28.38 -21.51 14.10
CA ASP A 369 -28.54 -22.50 13.03
C ASP A 369 -29.10 -23.84 13.54
N MET A 370 -28.78 -24.24 14.78
CA MET A 370 -29.44 -25.38 15.42
C MET A 370 -30.90 -25.09 15.75
N MET A 371 -31.21 -23.88 16.26
CA MET A 371 -32.59 -23.49 16.55
C MET A 371 -33.42 -23.36 15.26
N SER A 372 -32.88 -22.84 14.16
CA SER A 372 -33.61 -22.77 12.88
C SER A 372 -33.85 -24.15 12.26
N SER A 373 -32.92 -25.09 12.46
CA SER A 373 -33.04 -26.50 12.06
C SER A 373 -34.06 -27.27 12.92
N LEU A 374 -34.13 -26.99 14.21
CA LEU A 374 -35.11 -27.57 15.14
C LEU A 374 -36.54 -27.06 14.94
N PHE A 375 -36.71 -25.84 14.43
CA PHE A 375 -38.02 -25.23 14.19
C PHE A 375 -38.53 -25.34 12.74
N GLY A 376 -37.89 -26.19 11.92
CA GLY A 376 -38.48 -26.66 10.65
C GLY A 376 -38.47 -25.66 9.49
N GLY A 377 -37.51 -24.72 9.46
CA GLY A 377 -37.37 -23.80 8.33
C GLY A 377 -36.68 -24.47 7.13
N SER A 378 -37.42 -24.70 6.04
CA SER A 378 -36.83 -25.14 4.76
C SER A 378 -35.82 -24.12 4.25
N SER A 379 -34.56 -24.53 4.09
CA SER A 379 -33.51 -23.71 3.51
C SER A 379 -33.71 -23.56 1.99
N SER A 380 -34.56 -22.61 1.57
CA SER A 380 -34.50 -22.10 0.21
C SER A 380 -33.32 -21.14 0.11
N SER A 381 -32.19 -21.61 -0.44
CA SER A 381 -31.10 -20.72 -0.86
C SER A 381 -31.63 -19.76 -1.92
N PRO A 382 -31.73 -18.44 -1.67
CA PRO A 382 -31.96 -17.50 -2.76
C PRO A 382 -30.71 -17.51 -3.63
N ALA A 383 -30.88 -17.61 -4.95
CA ALA A 383 -29.82 -17.28 -5.89
C ALA A 383 -29.30 -15.88 -5.54
N ALA A 384 -28.02 -15.80 -5.17
CA ALA A 384 -27.40 -14.55 -4.74
C ALA A 384 -27.48 -13.53 -5.89
N ALA A 385 -28.35 -12.55 -5.76
CA ALA A 385 -28.34 -11.38 -6.60
C ALA A 385 -26.97 -10.70 -6.44
N ALA A 386 -26.32 -10.38 -7.56
CA ALA A 386 -25.07 -9.63 -7.56
C ALA A 386 -25.25 -8.34 -6.72
N PRO A 387 -24.32 -8.04 -5.79
CA PRO A 387 -24.46 -6.85 -4.95
C PRO A 387 -24.45 -5.61 -5.83
N LYS A 388 -25.53 -4.82 -5.76
CA LYS A 388 -25.62 -3.51 -6.41
C LYS A 388 -24.60 -2.58 -5.78
N GLY A 389 -23.54 -2.28 -6.52
CA GLY A 389 -22.54 -1.26 -6.21
C GLY A 389 -21.77 -1.55 -4.92
N ALA A 390 -20.57 -2.13 -5.03
CA ALA A 390 -19.65 -2.22 -3.90
C ALA A 390 -19.45 -0.82 -3.31
N LYS A 391 -20.01 -0.57 -2.12
CA LYS A 391 -19.68 0.63 -1.36
C LYS A 391 -18.24 0.48 -0.90
N TRP A 392 -17.41 1.46 -1.22
CA TRP A 392 -16.04 1.53 -0.71
C TRP A 392 -16.09 1.45 0.82
N VAL A 393 -15.62 0.34 1.38
CA VAL A 393 -15.53 0.15 2.82
C VAL A 393 -14.40 1.03 3.35
N THR A 394 -14.59 1.67 4.50
CA THR A 394 -13.51 2.37 5.19
C THR A 394 -12.48 1.35 5.65
N TYR A 395 -11.44 1.15 4.84
CA TYR A 395 -10.37 0.22 5.13
C TYR A 395 -9.50 0.72 6.29
N LYS A 396 -9.25 -0.14 7.29
CA LYS A 396 -8.37 0.19 8.40
C LYS A 396 -6.96 0.47 7.88
N ARG A 397 -6.47 1.69 8.12
CA ARG A 397 -5.08 2.03 7.78
C ARG A 397 -4.13 1.35 8.75
N TYR A 398 -2.97 0.95 8.25
CA TYR A 398 -1.88 0.48 9.08
C TYR A 398 -1.50 1.56 10.11
N SER A 399 -1.36 1.16 11.38
CA SER A 399 -0.73 1.99 12.42
C SER A 399 0.74 2.24 12.09
N GLU A 400 1.41 3.16 12.79
CA GLU A 400 2.87 3.28 12.66
C GLU A 400 3.52 1.88 12.81
N PRO A 401 4.46 1.51 11.92
CA PRO A 401 5.17 0.24 12.04
C PRO A 401 5.74 0.12 13.45
N VAL A 402 5.38 -0.98 14.12
CA VAL A 402 5.84 -1.25 15.49
C VAL A 402 7.35 -1.38 15.45
N ILE A 403 8.04 -0.57 16.24
CA ILE A 403 9.50 -0.66 16.37
C ILE A 403 9.75 -1.83 17.31
N LEU A 404 10.33 -2.91 16.78
CA LEU A 404 10.46 -4.18 17.50
C LEU A 404 11.31 -3.98 18.77
N THR A 405 10.74 -4.34 19.90
CA THR A 405 11.41 -4.43 21.21
C THR A 405 11.77 -5.90 21.49
N GLU A 406 12.68 -6.14 22.45
CA GLU A 406 13.22 -7.48 22.80
C GLU A 406 12.15 -8.60 22.84
N GLU A 407 11.02 -8.40 23.53
CA GLU A 407 9.95 -9.40 23.68
C GLU A 407 9.27 -9.82 22.35
N GLU A 408 9.22 -8.93 21.35
CA GLU A 408 8.55 -9.18 20.06
C GLU A 408 9.50 -9.77 19.01
N ASP A 409 10.81 -9.59 19.18
CA ASP A 409 11.84 -10.16 18.29
C ASP A 409 12.09 -11.65 18.57
N GLU A 410 12.08 -12.06 19.85
CA GLU A 410 12.23 -13.47 20.25
C GLU A 410 11.09 -14.33 19.66
N GLU A 411 9.84 -13.89 19.79
CA GLU A 411 8.66 -14.60 19.29
C GLU A 411 8.65 -14.68 17.74
N ARG A 412 9.20 -13.68 17.04
CA ARG A 412 9.30 -13.67 15.57
C ARG A 412 10.46 -14.52 15.04
N THR A 413 11.62 -14.47 15.68
CA THR A 413 12.82 -15.22 15.25
C THR A 413 12.64 -16.72 15.44
N GLU A 414 11.96 -17.15 16.51
CA GLU A 414 11.56 -18.55 16.70
C GLU A 414 10.61 -19.03 15.60
N ALA A 415 9.64 -18.20 15.19
CA ALA A 415 8.71 -18.54 14.13
C ALA A 415 9.34 -18.65 12.72
N GLU A 416 10.34 -17.81 12.41
CA GLU A 416 11.05 -17.88 11.12
C GLU A 416 12.05 -19.04 11.07
N THR A 417 12.78 -19.32 12.15
CA THR A 417 13.75 -20.42 12.21
C THR A 417 13.07 -21.79 12.07
N ASP A 418 11.90 -21.98 12.68
CA ASP A 418 11.11 -23.21 12.56
C ASP A 418 10.51 -23.40 11.14
N SER A 419 10.26 -22.29 10.42
CA SER A 419 9.82 -22.32 9.02
C SER A 419 10.92 -22.70 8.02
N LEU A 420 12.18 -22.37 8.34
CA LEU A 420 13.38 -22.72 7.56
C LEU A 420 13.89 -24.13 7.86
N ALA A 421 13.53 -24.70 9.02
CA ALA A 421 14.03 -25.99 9.50
C ALA A 421 13.23 -27.22 9.06
N GLN A 422 12.12 -27.09 8.31
CA GLN A 422 11.39 -28.27 7.84
C GLN A 422 12.27 -29.14 6.90
N PRO A 423 12.63 -30.38 7.29
CA PRO A 423 13.46 -31.22 6.45
C PRO A 423 12.67 -31.73 5.25
N LYS A 424 13.30 -31.65 4.07
CA LYS A 424 12.88 -32.42 2.89
C LYS A 424 12.93 -33.91 3.21
N GLY A 425 11.76 -34.53 3.29
CA GLY A 425 11.57 -35.95 3.01
C GLY A 425 11.54 -36.89 4.23
N GLN A 426 10.35 -37.36 4.57
CA GLN A 426 10.16 -38.77 4.90
C GLN A 426 8.99 -39.32 4.10
N SER A 427 9.33 -40.15 3.12
CA SER A 427 8.43 -41.11 2.50
C SER A 427 7.93 -42.05 3.60
N GLN A 428 6.65 -41.94 3.97
CA GLN A 428 5.96 -43.01 4.68
C GLN A 428 5.11 -43.78 3.68
N ALA A 429 5.69 -44.89 3.22
CA ALA A 429 4.95 -46.00 2.67
C ALA A 429 3.92 -46.48 3.70
N GLN A 430 2.64 -46.32 3.39
CA GLN A 430 1.58 -46.96 4.16
C GLN A 430 1.60 -48.46 3.89
N GLY A 431 2.09 -49.20 4.90
CA GLY A 431 1.93 -50.64 5.00
C GLY A 431 0.45 -51.00 5.11
N SER A 432 -0.02 -51.79 4.14
CA SER A 432 -1.31 -52.50 4.23
C SER A 432 -1.16 -53.70 5.17
N LYS A 433 -2.10 -53.83 6.10
CA LYS A 433 -2.18 -54.97 7.03
C LYS A 433 -2.59 -56.24 6.26
N GLY A 434 -1.87 -57.32 6.55
CA GLY A 434 -2.10 -58.64 5.98
C GLY A 434 -3.40 -59.30 6.42
N ALA A 435 -3.96 -60.06 5.49
CA ALA A 435 -4.84 -61.19 5.74
C ALA A 435 -4.11 -62.46 5.29
N THR A 436 -4.11 -63.45 6.17
CA THR A 436 -3.49 -64.77 6.05
C THR A 436 -4.21 -65.67 5.04
N ALA A 437 -3.48 -66.34 4.15
CA ALA A 437 -3.79 -67.70 3.69
C ALA A 437 -2.60 -68.38 2.98
N SER A 438 -2.33 -69.60 3.45
CA SER A 438 -1.46 -70.72 3.05
C SER A 438 -1.11 -71.00 1.57
N GLY A 439 0.09 -71.59 1.42
CA GLY A 439 0.48 -72.58 0.38
C GLY A 439 1.37 -71.99 -0.73
N GLY A 440 2.51 -72.52 -1.16
CA GLY A 440 3.26 -73.75 -0.90
C GLY A 440 4.25 -73.94 -2.07
N ALA A 441 5.39 -74.57 -1.79
CA ALA A 441 6.35 -75.21 -2.71
C ALA A 441 7.49 -74.41 -3.40
N SER A 442 8.69 -74.90 -3.07
CA SER A 442 9.90 -75.13 -3.89
C SER A 442 10.90 -74.03 -4.26
N ALA A 443 12.13 -74.25 -3.76
CA ALA A 443 13.45 -73.73 -4.17
C ALA A 443 13.92 -74.36 -5.53
N PRO A 444 15.11 -74.11 -6.13
CA PRO A 444 16.47 -73.85 -5.56
C PRO A 444 17.20 -72.59 -6.15
N VAL A 445 18.08 -71.86 -5.44
CA VAL A 445 19.53 -72.02 -5.09
C VAL A 445 20.56 -71.73 -6.23
N ALA A 446 21.43 -70.75 -5.93
CA ALA A 446 22.84 -70.45 -6.36
C ALA A 446 23.13 -69.63 -7.63
N PRO A 447 24.30 -68.94 -7.74
CA PRO A 447 25.11 -68.20 -6.73
C PRO A 447 25.58 -66.80 -7.26
N PRO A 448 26.38 -65.99 -6.51
CA PRO A 448 26.81 -64.66 -6.93
C PRO A 448 28.13 -64.68 -7.73
N VAL A 449 28.36 -63.65 -8.54
CA VAL A 449 29.65 -63.38 -9.18
C VAL A 449 30.14 -62.00 -8.73
N GLU A 450 31.35 -62.00 -8.18
CA GLU A 450 32.15 -60.84 -7.79
C GLU A 450 32.87 -60.20 -8.99
N GLU A 451 33.32 -58.96 -8.74
CA GLU A 451 34.59 -58.36 -9.19
C GLU A 451 34.73 -57.53 -10.49
N ASP A 452 35.51 -56.46 -10.25
CA ASP A 452 36.29 -55.56 -11.11
C ASP A 452 35.55 -54.46 -11.90
N LEU A 453 35.68 -53.17 -11.55
CA LEU A 453 36.88 -52.31 -11.49
C LEU A 453 37.71 -52.32 -12.77
N ASP A 454 37.47 -51.30 -13.60
CA ASP A 454 38.50 -50.50 -14.27
C ASP A 454 38.05 -49.03 -14.25
#